data_AF-A0A2P5YU22-F1
#
_entry.id   AF-A0A2P5YU22-F1
#
_cell.length_a   1.000
_cell.length_b   1.000
_cell.length_c   1.000
_cell.angle_alpha   90.00
_cell.angle_beta   90.00
_cell.angle_gamma   90.00
#
_symmetry.space_group_name_H-M   'P 1'
#
loop_
_entity.id
_entity.type
_entity.pdbx_description
1 polymer ?
#
loop_
_entity_poly.entity_id
_entity_poly.type
_entity_poly.pdbx_seq_one_letter_code
_entity_poly.pdbx_strand_id
1 'polypeptide(L)'
;MEETIIPVTEQKQYPQTPKHIFILSGQSNMAGRGGVHHHHWDGVVPLDSQPHASIIRLSAKLHWEPAREPLHHDIDVRKACGVGPGMSFANAEWERGQHLYDNMLKRSKESVEKTKGEIKALLWYQGESDTPSYHTAEAYKENMERLIHNVAIASGDERYMEKVREAQLGIDLPNVICVDAKGLALKEDNLHLTTEAQVKLGHMLADAFLTHFNAPPSQSSPCSAPKTG
;
A
#
# COMPACT_ATOMS: atom_id res chain seq x y z
N MET A 1 36.11 3.63 42.78
CA MET A 1 34.75 3.74 42.24
C MET A 1 34.89 3.51 40.75
N GLU A 2 34.67 2.28 40.30
CA GLU A 2 34.61 1.96 38.86
C GLU A 2 33.29 2.51 38.33
N GLU A 3 33.38 3.41 37.35
CA GLU A 3 32.23 3.80 36.55
C GLU A 3 31.94 2.68 35.56
N THR A 4 30.90 1.92 35.85
CA THR A 4 30.34 0.92 34.94
C THR A 4 29.79 1.65 33.72
N ILE A 5 30.54 1.65 32.62
CA ILE A 5 30.07 2.11 31.31
C ILE A 5 29.01 1.11 30.82
N ILE A 6 27.74 1.52 30.90
CA ILE A 6 26.61 0.79 30.34
C ILE A 6 26.69 0.96 28.81
N PRO A 7 26.65 -0.11 28.00
CA PRO A 7 26.71 0.03 26.55
C PRO A 7 25.42 0.70 26.06
N VAL A 8 25.58 1.79 25.31
CA VAL A 8 24.49 2.42 24.56
C VAL A 8 23.95 1.36 23.60
N THR A 9 22.74 0.89 23.86
CA THR A 9 22.01 -0.03 23.00
C THR A 9 22.07 0.45 21.55
N GLU A 10 22.55 -0.40 20.65
CA GLU A 10 22.54 -0.21 19.20
C GLU A 10 21.19 0.38 18.75
N GLN A 11 21.14 1.68 18.50
CA GLN A 11 19.98 2.29 17.87
C GLN A 11 19.97 1.77 16.43
N LYS A 12 19.03 0.88 16.10
CA LYS A 12 18.76 0.48 14.71
C LYS A 12 18.67 1.76 13.88
N GLN A 13 19.63 1.97 12.99
CA GLN A 13 19.71 3.19 12.21
C GLN A 13 18.72 3.08 11.05
N TYR A 14 17.58 3.76 11.19
CA TYR A 14 16.57 3.81 10.15
C TYR A 14 16.99 4.78 9.03
N PRO A 15 16.61 4.50 7.77
CA PRO A 15 16.90 5.41 6.68
C PRO A 15 16.26 6.77 6.95
N GLN A 16 17.05 7.83 6.83
CA GLN A 16 16.60 9.20 7.09
C GLN A 16 15.81 9.79 5.90
N THR A 17 15.95 9.17 4.73
CA THR A 17 15.29 9.59 3.49
C THR A 17 14.82 8.37 2.70
N PRO A 18 13.54 8.28 2.30
CA PRO A 18 13.06 7.18 1.48
C PRO A 18 13.54 7.31 0.04
N LYS A 19 13.79 6.17 -0.62
CA LYS A 19 14.06 6.11 -2.06
C LYS A 19 12.77 5.96 -2.86
N HIS A 20 11.84 5.13 -2.38
CA HIS A 20 10.52 4.91 -2.94
C HIS A 20 9.47 5.42 -1.96
N ILE A 21 8.58 6.29 -2.43
CA ILE A 21 7.49 6.87 -1.65
C ILE A 21 6.18 6.32 -2.20
N PHE A 22 5.35 5.78 -1.31
CA PHE A 22 4.00 5.36 -1.59
C PHE A 22 3.04 6.21 -0.78
N ILE A 23 2.02 6.78 -1.44
CA ILE A 23 1.00 7.56 -0.76
C ILE A 23 -0.15 6.60 -0.42
N LEU A 24 -0.57 6.58 0.85
CA LEU A 24 -1.75 5.85 1.29
C LEU A 24 -2.88 6.87 1.47
N SER A 25 -4.00 6.67 0.79
CA SER A 25 -5.16 7.54 0.93
C SER A 25 -6.47 6.81 0.68
N GLY A 26 -7.57 7.41 1.10
CA GLY A 26 -8.89 6.80 1.10
C GLY A 26 -9.57 6.97 2.44
N GLN A 27 -10.39 5.99 2.84
CA GLN A 27 -11.19 6.07 4.07
C GLN A 27 -10.77 5.00 5.10
N SER A 28 -11.70 4.59 5.97
CA SER A 28 -11.43 3.75 7.14
C SER A 28 -10.68 2.44 6.83
N ASN A 29 -10.95 1.79 5.70
CA ASN A 29 -10.23 0.57 5.32
C ASN A 29 -8.78 0.83 4.88
N MET A 30 -8.45 1.98 4.26
CA MET A 30 -7.05 2.40 4.08
C MET A 30 -6.40 2.81 5.39
N ALA A 31 -7.13 3.59 6.21
CA ALA A 31 -6.63 4.09 7.49
C ALA A 31 -6.26 2.94 8.45
N GLY A 32 -7.02 1.84 8.39
CA GLY A 32 -6.79 0.62 9.15
C GLY A 32 -7.79 0.48 10.30
N ARG A 33 -8.49 -0.66 10.34
CA ARG A 33 -9.49 -1.02 11.37
C ARG A 33 -9.42 -2.50 11.79
N GLY A 34 -8.43 -3.24 11.28
CA GLY A 34 -8.16 -4.61 11.70
C GLY A 34 -7.81 -4.66 13.19
N GLY A 35 -8.43 -5.59 13.92
CA GLY A 35 -8.22 -5.75 15.36
C GLY A 35 -8.88 -4.68 16.24
N VAL A 36 -9.62 -3.72 15.65
CA VAL A 36 -10.31 -2.68 16.43
C VAL A 36 -11.67 -3.19 16.90
N HIS A 37 -11.84 -3.32 18.22
CA HIS A 37 -13.10 -3.68 18.87
C HIS A 37 -13.47 -2.61 19.90
N HIS A 38 -14.73 -2.16 19.93
CA HIS A 38 -15.22 -1.12 20.86
C HIS A 38 -14.32 0.12 20.97
N HIS A 39 -13.83 0.64 19.84
CA HIS A 39 -12.90 1.78 19.77
C HIS A 39 -11.52 1.53 20.40
N HIS A 40 -11.12 0.28 20.59
CA HIS A 40 -9.80 -0.11 21.07
C HIS A 40 -9.16 -1.10 20.10
N TRP A 41 -7.89 -0.90 19.76
CA TRP A 41 -7.14 -1.86 18.97
C TRP A 41 -6.54 -2.94 19.87
N ASP A 42 -6.64 -4.21 19.48
CA ASP A 42 -6.12 -5.36 20.22
C ASP A 42 -4.59 -5.39 20.35
N GLY A 43 -3.87 -4.55 19.59
CA GLY A 43 -2.41 -4.49 19.59
C GLY A 43 -1.74 -5.66 18.86
N VAL A 44 -2.52 -6.52 18.18
CA VAL A 44 -2.01 -7.67 17.46
C VAL A 44 -1.50 -7.24 16.09
N VAL A 45 -0.21 -7.43 15.85
CA VAL A 45 0.45 -7.16 14.57
C VAL A 45 0.84 -8.48 13.90
N PRO A 46 0.23 -8.83 12.75
CA PRO A 46 0.62 -10.02 11.98
C PRO A 46 2.09 -10.00 11.56
N LEU A 47 2.67 -11.17 11.30
CA LEU A 47 4.07 -11.32 10.88
C LEU A 47 4.37 -10.47 9.63
N ASP A 48 3.50 -10.54 8.63
CA ASP A 48 3.62 -9.82 7.37
C ASP A 48 3.48 -8.29 7.53
N SER A 49 3.07 -7.80 8.70
CA SER A 49 2.92 -6.37 9.00
C SER A 49 3.93 -5.89 10.06
N GLN A 50 4.92 -6.72 10.38
CA GLN A 50 5.94 -6.35 11.36
C GLN A 50 6.82 -5.19 10.87
N PRO A 51 7.31 -4.33 11.77
CA PRO A 51 8.21 -3.24 11.42
C PRO A 51 9.51 -3.75 10.81
N HIS A 52 9.95 -3.11 9.73
CA HIS A 52 11.22 -3.41 9.06
C HIS A 52 12.16 -2.21 9.11
N ALA A 53 13.48 -2.44 9.16
CA ALA A 53 14.47 -1.37 9.30
C ALA A 53 14.50 -0.41 8.11
N SER A 54 14.10 -0.87 6.92
CA SER A 54 14.07 -0.08 5.69
C SER A 54 12.72 0.60 5.41
N ILE A 55 11.71 0.37 6.24
CA ILE A 55 10.35 0.90 6.02
C ILE A 55 10.10 2.01 7.04
N ILE A 56 9.81 3.19 6.53
CA ILE A 56 9.58 4.42 7.28
C ILE A 56 8.25 5.04 6.85
N ARG A 57 7.59 5.77 7.76
CA ARG A 57 6.39 6.55 7.46
C ARG A 57 6.65 8.02 7.72
N LEU A 58 5.87 8.89 7.07
CA LEU A 58 5.85 10.31 7.35
C LEU A 58 4.80 10.59 8.44
N SER A 59 5.24 11.06 9.60
CA SER A 59 4.35 11.44 10.71
C SER A 59 3.55 12.72 10.40
N ALA A 60 2.51 13.00 11.19
CA ALA A 60 1.74 14.24 11.11
C ALA A 60 2.59 15.51 11.31
N LYS A 61 3.76 15.38 11.95
CA LYS A 61 4.74 16.45 12.15
C LYS A 61 5.72 16.61 10.98
N LEU A 62 5.50 15.89 9.88
CA LEU A 62 6.35 15.88 8.69
C LEU A 62 7.77 15.35 8.95
N HIS A 63 7.91 14.43 9.90
CA HIS A 63 9.16 13.71 10.15
C HIS A 63 9.05 12.26 9.72
N TRP A 64 10.11 11.76 9.07
CA TRP A 64 10.27 10.35 8.79
C TRP A 64 10.60 9.60 10.07
N GLU A 65 9.84 8.55 10.35
CA GLU A 65 10.02 7.69 11.51
C GLU A 65 9.81 6.22 11.14
N PRO A 66 10.24 5.25 11.97
CA PRO A 66 10.00 3.84 11.73
C PRO A 66 8.52 3.55 11.53
N ALA A 67 8.16 2.88 10.43
CA ALA A 67 6.77 2.53 10.16
C ALA A 67 6.31 1.39 11.11
N ARG A 68 5.16 1.59 11.76
CA ARG A 68 4.51 0.64 12.66
C ARG A 68 3.01 0.79 12.55
N GLU A 69 2.27 -0.31 12.67
CA GLU A 69 0.82 -0.22 12.84
C GLU A 69 0.46 0.40 14.21
N PRO A 70 -0.63 1.19 14.29
CA PRO A 70 -1.47 1.65 13.19
C PRO A 70 -0.82 2.81 12.42
N LEU A 71 -0.70 2.70 11.09
CA LEU A 71 0.00 3.72 10.28
C LEU A 71 -0.65 5.11 10.31
N HIS A 72 -1.97 5.18 10.52
CA HIS A 72 -2.74 6.42 10.55
C HIS A 72 -3.07 6.93 11.96
N HIS A 73 -2.41 6.44 13.02
CA HIS A 73 -2.76 6.78 14.41
C HIS A 73 -2.68 8.29 14.73
N ASP A 74 -1.79 9.04 14.10
CA ASP A 74 -1.63 10.50 14.24
C ASP A 74 -2.22 11.30 13.06
N ILE A 75 -2.82 10.61 12.08
CA ILE A 75 -3.46 11.20 10.90
C ILE A 75 -4.99 11.16 11.06
N ASP A 76 -5.56 9.99 11.35
CA ASP A 76 -7.00 9.78 11.59
C ASP A 76 -7.33 9.82 13.09
N VAL A 77 -6.92 10.91 13.75
CA VAL A 77 -6.93 11.07 15.22
C VAL A 77 -8.32 11.03 15.87
N ARG A 78 -9.40 11.11 15.08
CA ARG A 78 -10.78 11.09 15.59
C ARG A 78 -11.34 9.68 15.73
N LYS A 79 -10.62 8.66 15.27
CA LYS A 79 -11.06 7.28 15.24
C LYS A 79 -9.96 6.37 15.79
N ALA A 80 -10.36 5.25 16.38
CA ALA A 80 -9.41 4.20 16.72
C ALA A 80 -8.92 3.53 15.44
N CYS A 81 -7.61 3.58 15.22
CA CYS A 81 -6.95 2.91 14.11
C CYS A 81 -6.39 1.56 14.57
N GLY A 82 -6.42 0.59 13.67
CA GLY A 82 -5.77 -0.70 13.84
C GLY A 82 -4.98 -1.04 12.58
N VAL A 83 -4.85 -2.33 12.27
CA VAL A 83 -4.10 -2.77 11.09
C VAL A 83 -4.78 -2.30 9.80
N GLY A 84 -4.01 -1.70 8.89
CA GLY A 84 -4.38 -1.41 7.49
C GLY A 84 -3.51 -2.22 6.51
N PRO A 85 -3.62 -1.96 5.20
CA PRO A 85 -2.89 -2.75 4.19
C PRO A 85 -1.45 -2.25 3.97
N GLY A 86 -1.07 -1.12 4.58
CA GLY A 86 0.17 -0.41 4.26
C GLY A 86 1.44 -1.16 4.66
N MET A 87 1.49 -1.77 5.85
CA MET A 87 2.68 -2.50 6.29
C MET A 87 2.88 -3.81 5.52
N SER A 88 1.80 -4.58 5.28
CA SER A 88 1.88 -5.81 4.48
C SER A 88 2.25 -5.53 3.03
N PHE A 89 1.70 -4.47 2.42
CA PHE A 89 2.13 -3.99 1.12
C PHE A 89 3.63 -3.67 1.10
N ALA A 90 4.10 -2.86 2.06
CA ALA A 90 5.49 -2.41 2.09
C ALA A 90 6.48 -3.55 2.35
N ASN A 91 6.12 -4.53 3.19
CA ASN A 91 6.93 -5.72 3.41
C ASN A 91 6.98 -6.62 2.16
N ALA A 92 5.84 -6.85 1.49
CA ALA A 92 5.80 -7.64 0.26
C ALA A 92 6.57 -6.98 -0.89
N GLU A 93 6.47 -5.66 -1.04
CA GLU A 93 7.27 -4.88 -1.98
C GLU A 93 8.75 -4.95 -1.61
N TRP A 94 9.10 -4.80 -0.32
CA TRP A 94 10.49 -4.85 0.13
C TRP A 94 11.12 -6.23 -0.10
N GLU A 95 10.45 -7.33 0.24
CA GLU A 95 11.00 -8.68 0.08
C GLU A 95 11.26 -9.01 -1.40
N ARG A 96 10.30 -8.70 -2.27
CA ARG A 96 10.42 -8.96 -3.71
C ARG A 96 11.34 -7.97 -4.40
N GLY A 97 11.23 -6.70 -3.99
CA GLY A 97 12.11 -5.62 -4.37
C GLY A 97 13.54 -5.93 -3.97
N GLN A 98 13.80 -6.53 -2.80
CA GLN A 98 15.13 -6.98 -2.37
C GLN A 98 15.65 -8.08 -3.29
N HIS A 99 14.83 -9.08 -3.64
CA HIS A 99 15.26 -10.11 -4.60
C HIS A 99 15.62 -9.51 -5.98
N LEU A 100 14.83 -8.54 -6.47
CA LEU A 100 15.14 -7.80 -7.70
C LEU A 100 16.36 -6.89 -7.52
N TYR A 101 16.51 -6.26 -6.36
CA TYR A 101 17.57 -5.35 -5.98
C TYR A 101 18.89 -6.08 -5.81
N ASP A 102 18.92 -7.30 -5.29
CA ASP A 102 20.13 -8.13 -5.17
C ASP A 102 20.61 -8.57 -6.57
N ASN A 103 19.66 -8.93 -7.45
CA ASN A 103 19.93 -9.20 -8.86
C ASN A 103 20.38 -7.95 -9.62
N MET A 104 19.81 -6.79 -9.30
CA MET A 104 20.17 -5.49 -9.87
C MET A 104 21.51 -5.01 -9.33
N LEU A 105 21.81 -5.10 -8.02
CA LEU A 105 23.07 -4.74 -7.38
C LEU A 105 24.24 -5.55 -7.92
N LYS A 106 24.02 -6.83 -8.23
CA LYS A 106 25.00 -7.67 -8.95
C LYS A 106 25.37 -7.08 -10.32
N ARG A 107 24.49 -6.29 -10.94
CA ARG A 107 24.68 -5.62 -12.25
C ARG A 107 24.99 -4.12 -12.12
N SER A 108 24.57 -3.46 -11.05
CA SER A 108 24.68 -2.03 -10.78
C SER A 108 25.90 -1.67 -9.96
N LYS A 109 26.70 -2.64 -9.51
CA LYS A 109 28.05 -2.41 -8.94
C LYS A 109 29.02 -1.71 -9.89
N GLU A 110 28.58 -1.36 -11.11
CA GLU A 110 29.27 -0.49 -12.08
C GLU A 110 28.64 0.89 -12.33
N SER A 111 27.49 1.24 -11.74
CA SER A 111 26.85 2.54 -11.99
C SER A 111 26.31 3.16 -10.71
N VAL A 112 26.99 4.22 -10.26
CA VAL A 112 26.82 4.83 -8.93
C VAL A 112 25.97 6.12 -9.01
N GLU A 113 25.14 6.27 -7.96
CA GLU A 113 24.56 7.47 -7.31
C GLU A 113 23.54 8.40 -8.01
N LYS A 114 22.37 8.59 -7.34
CA LYS A 114 22.02 9.75 -6.47
C LYS A 114 20.54 9.65 -6.09
N THR A 115 20.18 9.66 -4.80
CA THR A 115 18.77 9.54 -4.38
C THR A 115 18.14 10.88 -4.02
N LYS A 116 17.24 11.36 -4.89
CA LYS A 116 16.04 12.09 -4.49
C LYS A 116 14.91 11.05 -4.44
N GLY A 117 14.12 11.01 -3.37
CA GLY A 117 13.02 10.05 -3.25
C GLY A 117 12.01 10.21 -4.38
N GLU A 118 11.53 9.10 -4.93
CA GLU A 118 10.60 9.06 -6.05
C GLU A 118 9.24 8.53 -5.58
N ILE A 119 8.16 9.21 -5.94
CA ILE A 119 6.81 8.70 -5.69
C ILE A 119 6.53 7.58 -6.69
N LYS A 120 6.35 6.37 -6.19
CA LYS A 120 6.18 5.15 -7.01
C LYS A 120 4.72 4.84 -7.30
N ALA A 121 3.84 5.05 -6.33
CA ALA A 121 2.40 4.90 -6.51
C ALA A 121 1.59 5.64 -5.43
N LEU A 122 0.33 5.88 -5.72
CA LEU A 122 -0.72 6.19 -4.75
C LEU A 122 -1.56 4.92 -4.59
N LEU A 123 -1.71 4.44 -3.37
CA LEU A 123 -2.66 3.38 -3.02
C LEU A 123 -3.92 4.04 -2.48
N TRP A 124 -5.04 3.77 -3.13
CA TRP A 124 -6.33 4.37 -2.77
C TRP A 124 -7.35 3.32 -2.41
N TYR A 125 -8.02 3.49 -1.26
CA TYR A 125 -9.14 2.64 -0.87
C TYR A 125 -10.29 3.47 -0.25
N GLN A 126 -11.27 3.81 -1.07
CA GLN A 126 -12.53 4.47 -0.75
C GLN A 126 -13.68 4.13 -1.70
N GLY A 127 -14.89 4.10 -1.15
CA GLY A 127 -16.18 4.18 -1.86
C GLY A 127 -17.35 3.64 -1.03
N GLU A 128 -17.10 3.19 0.20
CA GLU A 128 -18.09 2.69 1.14
C GLU A 128 -19.16 3.74 1.44
N SER A 129 -18.77 5.02 1.44
CA SER A 129 -19.69 6.11 1.73
C SER A 129 -20.60 6.44 0.55
N ASP A 130 -20.29 5.96 -0.65
CA ASP A 130 -21.05 6.22 -1.88
C ASP A 130 -22.09 5.12 -2.17
N THR A 131 -21.97 3.95 -1.55
CA THR A 131 -22.88 2.81 -1.75
C THR A 131 -24.29 2.93 -1.14
N PRO A 132 -24.58 3.80 -0.14
CA PRO A 132 -25.95 3.93 0.38
C PRO A 132 -26.91 4.70 -0.53
N SER A 133 -26.42 5.46 -1.50
CA SER A 133 -27.23 6.36 -2.34
C SER A 133 -27.05 6.08 -3.83
N TYR A 134 -28.17 5.94 -4.54
CA TYR A 134 -28.17 5.73 -5.99
C TYR A 134 -27.46 6.86 -6.72
N HIS A 135 -27.72 8.11 -6.34
CA HIS A 135 -27.14 9.27 -7.00
C HIS A 135 -25.62 9.34 -6.83
N THR A 136 -25.09 9.01 -5.64
CA THR A 136 -23.65 8.98 -5.39
C THR A 136 -22.99 7.79 -6.08
N ALA A 137 -23.64 6.62 -6.09
CA ALA A 137 -23.17 5.44 -6.79
C ALA A 137 -23.12 5.61 -8.31
N GLU A 138 -24.14 6.23 -8.93
CA GLU A 138 -24.15 6.56 -10.36
C GLU A 138 -23.04 7.56 -10.73
N ALA A 139 -22.86 8.60 -9.93
CA ALA A 139 -21.85 9.63 -10.16
C ALA A 139 -20.42 9.14 -9.83
N TYR A 140 -20.27 7.99 -9.19
CA TYR A 140 -18.99 7.52 -8.68
C TYR A 140 -17.95 7.40 -9.78
N LYS A 141 -18.29 6.81 -10.94
CA LYS A 141 -17.34 6.66 -12.06
C LYS A 141 -16.79 8.01 -12.52
N GLU A 142 -17.66 8.97 -12.82
CA GLU A 142 -17.24 10.30 -13.30
C GLU A 142 -16.47 11.08 -12.23
N ASN A 143 -16.92 11.01 -10.97
CA ASN A 143 -16.22 11.61 -9.84
C ASN A 143 -14.84 10.98 -9.65
N MET A 144 -14.74 9.67 -9.83
CA MET A 144 -13.51 8.91 -9.71
C MET A 144 -12.58 9.18 -10.88
N GLU A 145 -13.04 9.21 -12.13
CA GLU A 145 -12.21 9.59 -13.29
C GLU A 145 -11.68 11.02 -13.15
N ARG A 146 -12.51 11.95 -12.65
CA ARG A 146 -12.08 13.32 -12.32
C ARG A 146 -11.06 13.33 -11.18
N LEU A 147 -11.22 12.44 -10.20
CA LEU A 147 -10.27 12.27 -9.10
C LEU A 147 -8.99 11.58 -9.58
N ILE A 148 -9.05 10.61 -10.52
CA ILE A 148 -8.00 9.74 -11.11
C ILE A 148 -7.05 10.47 -12.08
N HIS A 149 -7.15 11.79 -12.13
CA HIS A 149 -5.91 12.56 -11.97
C HIS A 149 -5.10 12.20 -10.68
N ASN A 150 -5.60 11.27 -9.82
CA ASN A 150 -5.11 10.57 -8.60
C ASN A 150 -6.10 9.42 -8.05
N VAL A 151 -5.98 8.15 -8.53
CA VAL A 151 -6.25 6.73 -8.01
C VAL A 151 -7.52 6.27 -7.17
N ALA A 152 -8.06 5.01 -7.35
CA ALA A 152 -9.30 4.35 -6.76
C ALA A 152 -9.26 2.82 -6.31
N ILE A 153 -10.05 2.38 -5.28
CA ILE A 153 -10.62 1.02 -4.91
C ILE A 153 -11.73 1.18 -3.82
N ALA A 154 -12.84 0.41 -3.70
CA ALA A 154 -13.86 0.48 -2.62
C ALA A 154 -14.35 -0.88 -2.06
N SER A 155 -14.97 -0.83 -0.87
CA SER A 155 -15.93 -1.80 -0.28
C SER A 155 -17.12 -1.01 0.29
N GLY A 156 -18.27 -1.59 0.70
CA GLY A 156 -19.41 -0.78 1.23
C GLY A 156 -20.76 -1.51 1.39
N ASP A 157 -21.80 -0.79 1.86
CA ASP A 157 -23.22 -1.24 2.02
C ASP A 157 -23.75 -1.90 0.73
N GLU A 158 -24.42 -3.05 0.88
CA GLU A 158 -24.83 -3.96 -0.21
C GLU A 158 -25.75 -3.33 -1.27
N ARG A 159 -26.52 -2.28 -0.93
CA ARG A 159 -27.57 -1.73 -1.80
C ARG A 159 -27.12 -1.27 -3.18
N TYR A 160 -25.96 -0.60 -3.27
CA TYR A 160 -25.38 -0.17 -4.54
C TYR A 160 -23.90 -0.55 -4.67
N MET A 161 -23.44 -1.52 -3.86
CA MET A 161 -22.06 -2.02 -3.90
C MET A 161 -21.67 -2.51 -5.30
N GLU A 162 -22.55 -3.27 -5.97
CA GLU A 162 -22.23 -3.80 -7.30
C GLU A 162 -22.08 -2.68 -8.33
N LYS A 163 -22.87 -1.61 -8.25
CA LYS A 163 -22.74 -0.45 -9.14
C LYS A 163 -21.43 0.32 -8.92
N VAL A 164 -21.03 0.56 -7.67
CA VAL A 164 -19.74 1.21 -7.37
C VAL A 164 -18.57 0.32 -7.80
N ARG A 165 -18.67 -0.98 -7.56
CA ARG A 165 -17.66 -1.97 -7.99
C ARG A 165 -17.56 -2.07 -9.51
N GLU A 166 -18.67 -2.11 -10.23
CA GLU A 166 -18.70 -2.08 -11.70
C GLU A 166 -18.06 -0.80 -12.23
N ALA A 167 -18.35 0.34 -11.61
CA ALA A 167 -17.72 1.61 -11.94
C ALA A 167 -16.20 1.54 -11.79
N GLN A 168 -15.69 0.94 -10.71
CA GLN A 168 -14.25 0.80 -10.43
C GLN A 168 -13.53 -0.16 -11.37
N LEU A 169 -14.13 -1.34 -11.61
CA LEU A 169 -13.59 -2.32 -12.54
C LEU A 169 -13.67 -1.85 -14.00
N GLY A 170 -14.60 -0.93 -14.30
CA GLY A 170 -14.78 -0.32 -15.61
C GLY A 170 -13.96 0.96 -15.84
N ILE A 171 -13.01 1.29 -14.95
CA ILE A 171 -12.06 2.38 -15.16
C ILE A 171 -10.93 1.87 -16.04
N ASP A 172 -10.88 2.37 -17.27
CA ASP A 172 -9.84 2.05 -18.25
C ASP A 172 -9.00 3.30 -18.51
N LEU A 173 -8.03 3.55 -17.63
CA LEU A 173 -7.12 4.69 -17.70
C LEU A 173 -5.67 4.21 -17.66
N PRO A 174 -4.76 4.84 -18.43
CA PRO A 174 -3.35 4.47 -18.42
C PRO A 174 -2.76 4.67 -17.03
N ASN A 175 -1.95 3.69 -16.60
CA ASN A 175 -1.32 3.66 -15.28
C ASN A 175 -2.28 3.58 -14.07
N VAL A 176 -3.50 3.09 -14.29
CA VAL A 176 -4.48 2.87 -13.24
C VAL A 176 -4.84 1.39 -13.22
N ILE A 177 -4.84 0.80 -12.02
CA ILE A 177 -5.17 -0.62 -11.82
C ILE A 177 -6.09 -0.72 -10.63
N CYS A 178 -7.23 -1.37 -10.83
CA CYS A 178 -8.13 -1.71 -9.75
C CYS A 178 -7.78 -3.09 -9.19
N VAL A 179 -7.51 -3.16 -7.89
CA VAL A 179 -7.44 -4.44 -7.16
C VAL A 179 -8.79 -4.67 -6.50
N ASP A 180 -9.31 -5.88 -6.65
CA ASP A 180 -10.63 -6.21 -6.18
C ASP A 180 -10.63 -6.85 -4.78
N ALA A 181 -11.22 -6.17 -3.80
CA ALA A 181 -11.35 -6.65 -2.42
C ALA A 181 -12.59 -7.54 -2.16
N LYS A 182 -13.45 -7.83 -3.14
CA LYS A 182 -14.66 -8.64 -2.93
C LYS A 182 -14.32 -10.04 -2.45
N GLY A 183 -15.05 -10.47 -1.41
CA GLY A 183 -14.85 -11.77 -0.77
C GLY A 183 -13.73 -11.80 0.27
N LEU A 184 -13.05 -10.68 0.51
CA LEU A 184 -12.21 -10.56 1.70
C LEU A 184 -13.07 -10.53 2.97
N ALA A 185 -12.54 -11.10 4.05
CA ALA A 185 -13.28 -11.24 5.30
C ALA A 185 -13.57 -9.87 5.92
N LEU A 186 -14.84 -9.67 6.29
CA LEU A 186 -15.31 -8.51 7.02
C LEU A 186 -15.40 -8.83 8.51
N LYS A 187 -15.31 -7.79 9.33
CA LYS A 187 -15.61 -7.83 10.76
C LYS A 187 -17.11 -8.02 10.97
N GLU A 188 -17.50 -8.21 12.23
CA GLU A 188 -18.91 -8.36 12.65
C GLU A 188 -19.80 -7.17 12.25
N ASP A 189 -19.21 -5.99 12.01
CA ASP A 189 -19.91 -4.81 11.51
C ASP A 189 -20.29 -4.88 10.01
N ASN A 190 -19.86 -5.93 9.30
CA ASN A 190 -20.06 -6.14 7.86
C ASN A 190 -19.61 -4.97 6.98
N LEU A 191 -18.66 -4.17 7.46
CA LEU A 191 -18.20 -2.96 6.78
C LEU A 191 -16.67 -2.89 6.69
N HIS A 192 -15.99 -3.24 7.78
CA HIS A 192 -14.54 -3.12 7.87
C HIS A 192 -13.87 -4.48 7.66
N LEU A 193 -12.73 -4.49 6.96
CA LEU A 193 -11.93 -5.71 6.79
C LEU A 193 -11.35 -6.19 8.13
N THR A 194 -11.23 -7.51 8.30
CA THR A 194 -10.46 -8.09 9.42
C THR A 194 -8.96 -7.82 9.25
N THR A 195 -8.18 -8.07 10.30
CA THR A 195 -6.71 -7.96 10.24
C THR A 195 -6.11 -8.84 9.14
N GLU A 196 -6.56 -10.09 9.04
CA GLU A 196 -6.10 -11.06 8.03
C GLU A 196 -6.49 -10.61 6.61
N ALA A 197 -7.69 -10.06 6.46
CA ALA A 197 -8.15 -9.52 5.19
C ALA A 197 -7.33 -8.30 4.75
N GLN A 198 -6.94 -7.42 5.67
CA GLN A 198 -6.05 -6.29 5.40
C GLN A 198 -4.66 -6.74 4.96
N VAL A 199 -4.10 -7.76 5.61
CA VAL A 199 -2.83 -8.37 5.19
C VAL A 199 -2.93 -8.89 3.76
N LYS A 200 -3.97 -9.67 3.47
CA LYS A 200 -4.23 -10.22 2.13
C LYS A 200 -4.38 -9.13 1.07
N LEU A 201 -5.10 -8.05 1.38
CA LEU A 201 -5.25 -6.92 0.48
C LEU A 201 -3.89 -6.25 0.20
N GLY A 202 -3.04 -6.06 1.20
CA GLY A 202 -1.69 -5.50 1.01
C GLY A 202 -0.84 -6.34 0.06
N HIS A 203 -0.90 -7.67 0.15
CA HIS A 203 -0.25 -8.57 -0.80
C HIS A 203 -0.81 -8.42 -2.22
N MET A 204 -2.14 -8.33 -2.37
CA MET A 204 -2.78 -8.13 -3.68
C MET A 204 -2.39 -6.79 -4.33
N LEU A 205 -2.27 -5.73 -3.52
CA LEU A 205 -1.79 -4.42 -3.98
C LEU A 205 -0.31 -4.49 -4.42
N ALA A 206 0.53 -5.20 -3.67
CA ALA A 206 1.95 -5.39 -4.01
C ALA A 206 2.09 -6.20 -5.31
N ASP A 207 1.31 -7.27 -5.47
CA ASP A 207 1.26 -8.09 -6.69
C ASP A 207 0.90 -7.24 -7.92
N ALA A 208 -0.16 -6.44 -7.82
CA ALA A 208 -0.59 -5.55 -8.91
C ALA A 208 0.49 -4.52 -9.24
N PHE A 209 1.08 -3.88 -8.23
CA PHE A 209 2.15 -2.91 -8.44
C PHE A 209 3.35 -3.52 -9.17
N LEU A 210 3.85 -4.65 -8.68
CA LEU A 210 5.04 -5.30 -9.22
C LEU A 210 4.82 -5.85 -10.64
N THR A 211 3.61 -6.37 -10.92
CA THR A 211 3.29 -6.96 -12.23
C THR A 211 3.20 -5.91 -13.33
N HIS A 212 2.67 -4.73 -13.02
CA HIS A 212 2.32 -3.76 -14.07
C HIS A 212 3.22 -2.53 -14.13
N PHE A 213 3.87 -2.15 -13.02
CA PHE A 213 4.71 -0.97 -12.95
C PHE A 213 6.19 -1.27 -12.73
N ASN A 214 6.53 -2.50 -12.32
CA ASN A 214 7.90 -2.92 -12.04
C ASN A 214 8.36 -4.12 -12.90
N ALA A 215 7.63 -4.47 -13.95
CA ALA A 215 8.03 -5.53 -14.87
C ALA A 215 9.29 -5.12 -15.67
N PRO A 216 10.28 -6.02 -15.84
CA PRO A 216 11.41 -5.75 -16.72
C PRO A 216 10.91 -5.58 -18.16
N PRO A 217 11.53 -4.71 -18.97
CA PRO A 217 11.15 -4.58 -20.38
C PRO A 217 11.21 -5.95 -21.04
N SER A 218 10.08 -6.38 -21.62
CA SER A 218 9.99 -7.61 -22.39
C SER A 218 11.12 -7.62 -23.43
N GLN A 219 11.96 -8.65 -23.40
CA GLN A 219 12.96 -8.82 -24.45
C GLN A 219 12.25 -8.92 -25.79
N SER A 220 12.32 -7.86 -26.60
CA SER A 220 12.00 -7.95 -28.01
C SER A 220 12.95 -8.97 -28.62
N SER A 221 12.42 -10.10 -29.10
CA SER A 221 13.16 -11.10 -29.84
C SER A 221 14.01 -10.43 -30.94
N PRO A 222 15.28 -10.81 -31.12
CA PRO A 222 16.06 -10.26 -32.21
C PRO A 222 15.42 -10.65 -33.54
N CYS A 223 15.05 -9.64 -34.34
CA CYS A 223 14.69 -9.80 -35.74
C CYS A 223 15.86 -10.48 -36.46
N SER A 224 15.68 -11.76 -36.82
CA SER A 224 16.63 -12.51 -37.61
C SER A 224 16.71 -11.91 -39.01
N ALA A 225 17.82 -11.23 -39.31
CA ALA A 225 18.13 -10.78 -40.67
C ALA A 225 18.23 -11.98 -41.63
N PRO A 226 17.75 -11.86 -42.89
CA PRO A 226 17.84 -12.94 -43.85
C PRO A 226 19.30 -13.15 -44.27
N LYS A 227 19.74 -14.41 -44.27
CA LYS A 227 21.00 -14.82 -44.88
C LYS A 227 20.85 -14.74 -46.40
N THR A 228 21.59 -13.85 -47.03
CA THR A 228 21.83 -13.87 -48.48
C THR A 228 22.78 -15.03 -48.79
N GLY A 229 22.33 -15.97 -49.62
CA GLY A 229 23.13 -16.96 -50.32
C GLY A 229 22.78 -16.93 -51.79
#